data_AF-A0A2H3JJU2-F1
#
_entry.id   AF-A0A2H3JJU2-F1
#
_cell.length_a   1.000
_cell.length_b   1.000
_cell.length_c   1.000
_cell.angle_alpha   90.00
_cell.angle_beta   90.00
_cell.angle_gamma   90.00
#
_symmetry.space_group_name_H-M   'P 1'
#
loop_
_entity.id
_entity.type
_entity.pdbx_description
1 polymer ?
#
loop_
_entity_poly.entity_id
_entity_poly.type
_entity_poly.pdbx_seq_one_letter_code
_entity_poly.pdbx_strand_id
1 'polypeptide(L)'
;MALTRQRLLTLAFGEMETIRMLPNSYHELEASARDWIKPPPDAVFALRVPIEYASIHAARLVSTPWIYLTSEDSFQIAVMGVQGLRVEIVSEAPPPPEEEPPPPPVLEMPATFSLELTPGQHVALDTIVSSDELDMARMEDGTTVDGSFWGKLDIVHNGDTHKMDFSGTRLNNAQDVSQDLMVDSRVIGKLAVAAKPPTAKCHLSLFAPQQQYCDLTLSCSSYWKLGTTWPPAEPVDDNKVKWFLRAHPGGAIEHFESEMVVTSMYYEAIPDAAMVDPAEFVAPRNGFAMSTRDFIPHLMRCLDQLGLSVFARTTFVNNNLASFTAHRNIAYRFLSPSKIAAAVDITVTAECVFNRLFLMFRGVSDDEMMINFAGAGEKEANTVNWREVVEWNENSKDATLFRILEISILEVT
;
A
#
# COMPACT_ATOMS: atom_id res chain seq x y z
N MET A 1 10.39 3.90 -15.44
CA MET A 1 11.35 4.79 -14.75
C MET A 1 11.13 4.62 -13.26
N ALA A 2 12.10 4.04 -12.55
CA ALA A 2 12.02 3.93 -11.09
C ALA A 2 11.99 5.34 -10.49
N LEU A 3 11.05 5.60 -9.57
CA LEU A 3 11.11 6.80 -8.74
C LEU A 3 12.46 6.81 -8.03
N THR A 4 13.36 7.71 -8.45
CA THR A 4 14.61 7.99 -7.74
C THR A 4 14.24 8.49 -6.35
N ARG A 5 14.31 7.61 -5.34
CA ARG A 5 14.11 7.99 -3.94
C ARG A 5 15.10 9.11 -3.61
N GLN A 6 14.57 10.27 -3.20
CA GLN A 6 15.38 11.41 -2.80
C GLN A 6 16.20 11.03 -1.58
N ARG A 7 17.52 11.20 -1.67
CA ARG A 7 18.45 10.91 -0.57
C ARG A 7 18.70 12.21 0.17
N LEU A 8 18.52 12.19 1.48
CA LEU A 8 18.61 13.39 2.32
C LEU A 8 19.90 13.40 3.14
N LEU A 9 20.46 14.59 3.32
CA LEU A 9 21.63 14.86 4.15
C LEU A 9 21.22 15.80 5.29
N THR A 10 21.50 15.40 6.51
CA THR A 10 21.45 16.28 7.67
C THR A 10 22.87 16.75 7.98
N LEU A 11 23.12 18.05 7.85
CA LEU A 11 24.35 18.68 8.32
C LEU A 11 24.12 19.22 9.73
N ALA A 12 25.00 18.88 10.66
CA ALA A 12 24.95 19.36 12.05
C ALA A 12 26.24 20.05 12.44
N PHE A 13 26.14 21.20 13.10
CA PHE A 13 27.27 21.95 13.67
C PHE A 13 26.88 22.52 15.04
N GLY A 14 27.44 21.94 16.12
CA GLY A 14 26.98 22.22 17.48
C GLY A 14 25.51 21.82 17.65
N GLU A 15 24.67 22.75 18.08
CA GLU A 15 23.21 22.57 18.24
C GLU A 15 22.42 22.93 16.96
N MET A 16 23.09 23.39 15.90
CA MET A 16 22.43 23.79 14.65
C MET A 16 22.35 22.63 13.66
N GLU A 17 21.22 22.50 12.98
CA GLU A 17 21.01 21.49 11.94
C GLU A 17 20.38 22.10 10.68
N THR A 18 20.74 21.57 9.51
CA THR A 18 20.07 21.88 8.25
C THR A 18 19.91 20.62 7.39
N ILE A 19 18.86 20.60 6.56
CA ILE A 19 18.55 19.48 5.67
C ILE A 19 18.84 19.90 4.23
N ARG A 20 19.65 19.10 3.53
CA ARG A 20 19.98 19.28 2.11
C ARG A 20 19.82 17.95 1.36
N MET A 21 19.90 18.00 0.04
CA MET A 21 20.02 16.79 -0.79
C MET A 21 21.38 16.13 -0.56
N LEU A 22 21.42 14.81 -0.40
CA LEU A 22 22.65 14.06 -0.22
C LEU A 22 23.50 14.12 -1.50
N PRO A 23 24.70 14.71 -1.47
CA PRO A 23 25.57 14.79 -2.64
C PRO A 23 26.10 13.41 -3.06
N ASN A 24 26.60 13.32 -4.29
CA ASN A 24 27.12 12.06 -4.84
C ASN A 24 28.63 11.90 -4.63
N SER A 25 29.32 12.97 -4.22
CA SER A 25 30.77 12.97 -3.96
C SER A 25 31.13 13.63 -2.64
N TYR A 26 32.28 13.25 -2.09
CA TYR A 26 32.82 13.86 -0.88
C TYR A 26 33.13 15.36 -1.09
N HIS A 27 33.63 15.73 -2.26
CA HIS A 27 33.94 17.12 -2.59
C HIS A 27 32.69 18.03 -2.54
N GLU A 28 31.55 17.57 -3.06
CA GLU A 28 30.28 18.31 -2.99
C GLU A 28 29.75 18.40 -1.55
N LEU A 29 29.89 17.33 -0.77
CA LEU A 29 29.56 17.35 0.66
C LEU A 29 30.40 18.38 1.41
N GLU A 30 31.71 18.37 1.21
CA GLU A 30 32.63 19.31 1.84
C GLU A 30 32.30 20.76 1.43
N ALA A 31 32.08 21.00 0.13
CA ALA A 31 31.69 22.31 -0.37
C ALA A 31 30.37 22.80 0.25
N SER A 32 29.36 21.93 0.35
CA SER A 32 28.07 22.27 0.97
C SER A 32 28.21 22.58 2.47
N ALA A 33 29.05 21.84 3.18
CA ALA A 33 29.29 22.06 4.61
C ALA A 33 30.08 23.35 4.86
N ARG A 34 31.08 23.66 4.01
CA ARG A 34 31.85 24.93 4.07
C ARG A 34 31.02 26.14 3.66
N ASP A 35 30.17 26.01 2.65
CA ASP A 35 29.23 27.05 2.23
C ASP A 35 28.25 27.42 3.35
N TRP A 36 27.79 26.42 4.09
CA TRP A 36 26.86 26.63 5.19
C TRP A 36 27.50 27.31 6.40
N ILE A 37 28.64 26.80 6.89
CA ILE A 37 29.24 27.33 8.13
C ILE A 37 30.23 28.49 7.89
N LYS A 38 30.68 28.70 6.65
CA LYS A 38 31.67 29.72 6.24
C LYS A 38 32.85 29.82 7.21
N PRO A 39 33.61 28.73 7.43
CA PRO A 39 34.66 28.72 8.43
C PRO A 39 35.80 29.65 8.01
N PRO A 40 36.51 30.30 8.96
CA PRO A 40 37.72 31.05 8.65
C PRO A 40 38.74 30.19 7.88
N PRO A 41 39.58 30.78 7.00
CA PRO A 41 40.53 30.03 6.17
C PRO A 41 41.48 29.11 6.95
N ASP A 42 41.80 29.46 8.20
CA ASP A 42 42.73 28.73 9.07
C ASP A 42 42.03 27.86 10.13
N ALA A 43 40.69 27.77 10.12
CA ALA A 43 39.96 26.95 11.08
C ALA A 43 40.07 25.46 10.76
N VAL A 44 40.26 24.65 11.81
CA VAL A 44 40.17 23.18 11.68
C VAL A 44 38.78 22.83 11.19
N PHE A 45 38.70 22.04 10.12
CA PHE A 45 37.44 21.60 9.54
C PHE A 45 37.53 20.11 9.27
N ALA A 46 36.69 19.33 9.95
CA ALA A 46 36.57 17.90 9.72
C ALA A 46 35.10 17.49 9.68
N LEU A 47 34.80 16.47 8.88
CA LEU A 47 33.47 15.88 8.78
C LEU A 47 33.49 14.50 9.42
N ARG A 48 32.49 14.19 10.22
CA ARG A 48 32.31 12.87 10.82
C ARG A 48 30.87 12.41 10.72
N VAL A 49 30.68 11.10 10.66
CA VAL A 49 29.37 10.45 10.62
C VAL A 49 29.21 9.60 11.88
N PRO A 50 28.14 9.77 12.68
CA PRO A 50 27.83 8.84 13.75
C PRO A 50 27.59 7.43 13.20
N ILE A 51 28.14 6.40 13.84
CA ILE A 51 28.08 5.01 13.34
C ILE A 51 26.65 4.51 13.07
N GLU A 52 25.66 5.04 13.79
CA GLU A 52 24.24 4.70 13.66
C GLU A 52 23.64 5.14 12.32
N TYR A 53 24.24 6.14 11.68
CA TYR A 53 23.77 6.72 10.41
C TYR A 53 24.67 6.32 9.22
N ALA A 54 25.76 5.59 9.48
CA ALA A 54 26.66 5.09 8.43
C ALA A 54 26.19 3.74 7.88
N SER A 55 26.73 3.34 6.73
CA SER A 55 26.51 2.00 6.16
C SER A 55 26.88 0.92 7.16
N ILE A 56 26.08 -0.16 7.20
CA ILE A 56 26.37 -1.36 8.02
C ILE A 56 27.76 -1.96 7.74
N HIS A 57 28.26 -1.79 6.51
CA HIS A 57 29.59 -2.26 6.11
C HIS A 57 30.71 -1.42 6.74
N ALA A 58 30.47 -0.13 6.95
CA ALA A 58 31.38 0.80 7.60
C ALA A 58 31.29 0.67 9.13
N ALA A 59 30.06 0.66 9.67
CA ALA A 59 29.80 0.62 11.11
C ALA A 59 30.38 -0.62 11.79
N ARG A 60 30.38 -1.79 11.13
CA ARG A 60 30.91 -3.04 11.72
C ARG A 60 32.44 -3.07 11.88
N LEU A 61 33.16 -2.18 11.21
CA LEU A 61 34.64 -2.15 11.19
C LEU A 61 35.23 -1.08 12.09
N VAL A 62 34.40 -0.25 12.73
CA VAL A 62 34.82 0.90 13.52
C VAL A 62 34.41 0.72 14.97
N SER A 63 35.36 0.83 15.89
CA SER A 63 35.12 0.71 17.34
C SER A 63 34.79 2.03 18.04
N THR A 64 34.90 3.15 17.31
CA THR A 64 34.58 4.50 17.81
C THR A 64 33.15 4.89 17.43
N PRO A 65 32.48 5.78 18.18
CA PRO A 65 31.11 6.22 17.89
C PRO A 65 30.99 7.04 16.59
N TRP A 66 32.12 7.45 16.01
CA TRP A 66 32.20 8.30 14.83
C TRP A 66 33.12 7.69 13.78
N ILE A 67 32.77 7.92 12.51
CA ILE A 67 33.60 7.65 11.34
C ILE A 67 34.00 9.01 10.75
N TYR A 68 35.31 9.31 10.74
CA TYR A 68 35.81 10.53 10.11
C TYR A 68 35.88 10.36 8.59
N LEU A 69 35.28 11.29 7.86
CA LEU A 69 35.34 11.35 6.41
C LEU A 69 36.60 12.13 6.02
N THR A 70 37.56 11.45 5.41
CA THR A 70 38.87 12.01 5.04
C THR A 70 39.16 11.92 3.54
N SER A 71 38.34 11.19 2.80
CA SER A 71 38.51 10.90 1.38
C SER A 71 37.21 10.47 0.73
N GLU A 72 37.19 10.47 -0.61
CA GLU A 72 36.08 9.93 -1.41
C GLU A 72 35.75 8.49 -1.02
N ASP A 73 36.75 7.62 -0.80
CA ASP A 73 36.53 6.23 -0.42
C ASP A 73 35.80 6.10 0.92
N SER A 74 36.19 6.90 1.92
CA SER A 74 35.53 6.91 3.23
C SER A 74 34.07 7.37 3.15
N PHE A 75 33.78 8.32 2.26
CA PHE A 75 32.43 8.80 2.00
C PHE A 75 31.57 7.75 1.29
N GLN A 76 32.08 7.15 0.21
CA GLN A 76 31.34 6.11 -0.53
C GLN A 76 31.03 4.91 0.36
N ILE A 77 31.99 4.48 1.17
CA ILE A 77 31.79 3.39 2.15
C ILE A 77 30.73 3.78 3.20
N ALA A 78 30.77 5.02 3.72
CA ALA A 78 29.79 5.49 4.71
C ALA A 78 28.36 5.59 4.14
N VAL A 79 28.23 5.85 2.84
CA VAL A 79 26.97 6.13 2.16
C VAL A 79 26.36 4.89 1.46
N MET A 80 27.11 3.79 1.36
CA MET A 80 26.70 2.58 0.65
C MET A 80 25.45 1.94 1.25
N GLY A 81 24.35 1.92 0.48
CA GLY A 81 23.08 1.32 0.90
C GLY A 81 22.25 2.17 1.87
N VAL A 82 22.69 3.40 2.17
CA VAL A 82 22.00 4.31 3.11
C VAL A 82 21.11 5.30 2.36
N GLN A 83 19.87 5.48 2.84
CA GLN A 83 18.86 6.38 2.25
C GLN A 83 19.01 7.84 2.69
N GLY A 84 19.64 8.09 3.84
CA GLY A 84 20.00 9.43 4.29
C GLY A 84 21.16 9.41 5.27
N LEU A 85 22.02 10.41 5.21
CA LEU A 85 23.25 10.49 6.01
C LEU A 85 23.16 11.68 6.97
N ARG A 86 23.60 11.49 8.22
CA ARG A 86 23.87 12.60 9.15
C ARG A 86 25.37 12.85 9.19
N VAL A 87 25.79 14.07 8.89
CA VAL A 87 27.19 14.49 8.94
C VAL A 87 27.33 15.60 9.96
N GLU A 88 28.20 15.36 10.94
CA GLU A 88 28.59 16.36 11.91
C GLU A 88 29.87 17.06 11.45
N ILE A 89 29.81 18.38 11.50
CA ILE A 89 30.93 19.26 11.24
C ILE A 89 31.65 19.48 12.56
N VAL A 90 32.95 19.20 12.57
CA VAL A 90 33.85 19.53 13.68
C VAL A 90 34.70 20.71 13.22
N SER A 91 34.42 21.89 13.77
CA SER A 91 35.14 23.14 13.48
C SER A 91 35.17 24.06 14.69
N GLU A 92 36.24 24.85 14.81
CA GLU A 92 36.39 25.92 15.83
C GLU A 92 35.81 27.27 15.37
N ALA A 93 35.09 27.29 14.24
CA ALA A 93 34.45 28.50 13.73
C ALA A 93 33.31 28.99 14.65
N PRO A 94 33.12 30.32 14.84
CA PRO A 94 31.93 30.84 15.52
C PRO A 94 30.65 30.48 14.74
N PRO A 95 29.51 30.27 15.42
CA PRO A 95 28.24 29.99 14.76
C PRO A 95 27.86 31.11 13.78
N PRO A 96 27.24 30.79 12.63
CA PRO A 96 26.95 31.78 11.59
C PRO A 96 26.04 32.92 12.09
N PRO A 97 26.20 34.15 11.58
CA PRO A 97 25.34 35.28 11.92
C PRO A 97 23.91 35.08 11.39
N GLU A 98 22.92 35.48 12.19
CA GLU A 98 21.49 35.50 11.81
C GLU A 98 21.26 36.35 10.55
N GLU A 99 20.40 35.87 9.65
CA GLU A 99 20.06 36.52 8.38
C GLU A 99 19.42 37.92 8.58
N GLU A 100 19.66 38.86 7.65
CA GLU A 100 19.09 40.22 7.68
C GLU A 100 17.55 40.20 7.74
N PRO A 101 16.92 41.12 8.52
CA PRO A 101 15.49 41.05 8.76
C PRO A 101 14.68 41.31 7.48
N PRO A 102 13.61 40.54 7.26
CA PRO A 102 12.74 40.68 6.08
C PRO A 102 12.07 42.07 6.02
N PRO A 103 11.61 42.50 4.83
CA PRO A 103 10.86 43.76 4.67
C PRO A 103 9.64 43.80 5.61
N PRO A 104 9.17 45.01 5.99
CA PRO A 104 8.11 45.15 6.98
C PRO A 104 6.83 44.44 6.54
N PRO A 105 6.14 43.76 7.46
CA PRO A 105 4.99 42.93 7.15
C PRO A 105 3.82 43.75 6.62
N VAL A 106 3.09 43.21 5.66
CA VAL A 106 1.85 43.80 5.13
C VAL A 106 0.70 43.38 6.02
N LEU A 107 0.23 44.30 6.86
CA LEU A 107 -0.80 44.03 7.85
C LEU A 107 -2.21 44.41 7.39
N GLU A 108 -2.36 45.10 6.27
CA GLU A 108 -3.67 45.50 5.72
C GLU A 108 -3.73 45.25 4.21
N MET A 109 -4.80 44.62 3.73
CA MET A 109 -5.04 44.42 2.29
C MET A 109 -6.53 44.57 1.91
N PRO A 110 -6.84 45.15 0.73
CA PRO A 110 -8.21 45.18 0.23
C PRO A 110 -8.66 43.78 -0.19
N ALA A 111 -9.91 43.41 0.13
CA ALA A 111 -10.53 42.15 -0.24
C ALA A 111 -11.97 42.36 -0.73
N THR A 112 -12.39 41.58 -1.72
CA THR A 112 -13.75 41.59 -2.24
C THR A 112 -14.38 40.21 -2.05
N PHE A 113 -15.46 40.13 -1.28
CA PHE A 113 -16.22 38.90 -1.08
C PHE A 113 -17.44 38.92 -1.99
N SER A 114 -17.45 38.10 -3.03
CA SER A 114 -18.61 37.96 -3.92
C SER A 114 -19.43 36.74 -3.55
N LEU A 115 -20.70 36.96 -3.20
CA LEU A 115 -21.67 35.91 -2.87
C LEU A 115 -22.75 35.86 -3.95
N GLU A 116 -22.92 34.70 -4.58
CA GLU A 116 -24.01 34.45 -5.52
C GLU A 116 -25.23 33.95 -4.77
N LEU A 117 -26.31 34.74 -4.76
CA LEU A 117 -27.55 34.41 -4.03
C LEU A 117 -28.49 33.56 -4.88
N THR A 118 -28.50 33.80 -6.19
CA THR A 118 -29.20 33.01 -7.22
C THR A 118 -28.37 33.02 -8.51
N PRO A 119 -28.54 32.03 -9.40
CA PRO A 119 -27.78 31.97 -10.65
C PRO A 119 -27.82 33.28 -11.43
N GLY A 120 -26.67 33.95 -11.56
CA GLY A 120 -26.52 35.24 -12.23
C GLY A 120 -26.72 36.49 -11.37
N GLN A 121 -26.97 36.36 -10.06
CA GLN A 121 -27.07 37.48 -9.13
C GLN A 121 -25.98 37.42 -8.05
N HIS A 122 -24.99 38.30 -8.19
CA HIS A 122 -23.87 38.44 -7.24
C HIS A 122 -24.03 39.68 -6.37
N VAL A 123 -23.76 39.53 -5.08
CA VAL A 123 -23.55 40.62 -4.13
C VAL A 123 -22.10 40.61 -3.73
N ALA A 124 -21.37 41.69 -4.00
CA ALA A 124 -19.98 41.86 -3.60
C ALA A 124 -19.88 42.77 -2.38
N LEU A 125 -19.09 42.34 -1.39
CA LEU A 125 -18.69 43.15 -0.25
C LEU A 125 -17.21 43.48 -0.41
N ASP A 126 -16.90 44.74 -0.71
CA ASP A 126 -15.55 45.26 -0.64
C ASP A 126 -15.23 45.63 0.81
N THR A 127 -14.12 45.11 1.33
CA THR A 127 -13.67 45.36 2.69
C THR A 127 -12.15 45.42 2.75
N ILE A 128 -11.61 45.88 3.88
CA ILE A 128 -10.18 45.87 4.16
C ILE A 128 -9.97 44.80 5.23
N VAL A 129 -9.13 43.82 4.94
CA VAL A 129 -8.74 42.79 5.90
C VAL A 129 -7.45 43.26 6.57
N SER A 130 -7.49 43.34 7.90
CA SER A 130 -6.35 43.68 8.73
C SER A 130 -5.90 42.47 9.54
N SER A 131 -4.59 42.31 9.71
CA SER A 131 -3.95 41.28 10.52
C SER A 131 -3.11 41.97 11.58
N ASP A 132 -3.29 41.60 12.85
CA ASP A 132 -2.58 42.24 13.96
C ASP A 132 -1.16 41.67 14.15
N GLU A 133 -0.90 40.45 13.66
CA GLU A 133 0.34 39.69 13.98
C GLU A 133 1.01 39.02 12.78
N LEU A 134 0.29 38.76 11.69
CA LEU A 134 0.77 37.96 10.56
C LEU A 134 0.91 38.78 9.28
N ASP A 135 2.05 38.67 8.58
CA ASP A 135 2.28 39.28 7.26
C ASP A 135 1.36 38.63 6.23
N MET A 136 0.37 39.38 5.75
CA MET A 136 -0.60 38.87 4.79
C MET A 136 -0.03 38.70 3.38
N ALA A 137 1.16 39.24 3.10
CA ALA A 137 1.81 39.08 1.80
C ALA A 137 2.68 37.82 1.72
N ARG A 138 3.02 37.17 2.84
CA ARG A 138 4.01 36.07 2.89
C ARG A 138 3.59 34.91 3.79
N MET A 139 3.90 33.68 3.38
CA MET A 139 3.79 32.51 4.25
C MET A 139 4.97 32.48 5.26
N GLU A 140 4.89 31.60 6.27
CA GLU A 140 5.98 31.40 7.26
C GLU A 140 7.33 31.03 6.63
N ASP A 141 7.32 30.50 5.39
CA ASP A 141 8.51 30.17 4.60
C ASP A 141 9.05 31.34 3.74
N GLY A 142 8.47 32.53 3.85
CA GLY A 142 8.89 33.74 3.15
C GLY A 142 8.38 33.87 1.70
N THR A 143 7.60 32.91 1.20
CA THR A 143 7.03 32.94 -0.15
C THR A 143 5.81 33.86 -0.24
N THR A 144 5.62 34.54 -1.37
CA THR A 144 4.48 35.43 -1.61
C THR A 144 3.17 34.66 -1.71
N VAL A 145 2.15 35.10 -0.98
CA VAL A 145 0.80 34.51 -0.94
C VAL A 145 0.00 34.98 -2.16
N ASP A 146 0.23 34.38 -3.33
CA ASP A 146 -0.58 34.59 -4.55
C ASP A 146 -1.24 33.27 -4.99
N GLY A 147 -2.57 33.18 -5.04
CA GLY A 147 -3.23 31.98 -5.55
C GLY A 147 -4.68 31.80 -5.13
N SER A 148 -5.31 30.74 -5.63
CA SER A 148 -6.66 30.32 -5.21
C SER A 148 -6.58 29.35 -4.05
N PHE A 149 -7.49 29.47 -3.08
CA PHE A 149 -7.51 28.65 -1.88
C PHE A 149 -8.82 27.87 -1.78
N TRP A 150 -8.72 26.59 -1.44
CA TRP A 150 -9.85 25.72 -1.13
C TRP A 150 -10.00 25.59 0.37
N GLY A 151 -11.16 25.94 0.93
CA GLY A 151 -11.30 25.94 2.38
C GLY A 151 -12.72 25.96 2.90
N LYS A 152 -12.84 25.78 4.20
CA LYS A 152 -14.07 25.91 4.97
C LYS A 152 -14.15 27.33 5.52
N LEU A 153 -15.25 28.02 5.21
CA LEU A 153 -15.61 29.29 5.82
C LEU A 153 -16.65 29.03 6.93
N ASP A 154 -16.26 29.20 8.18
CA ASP A 154 -17.16 29.13 9.33
C ASP A 154 -17.73 30.52 9.60
N ILE A 155 -19.04 30.68 9.37
CA ILE A 155 -19.78 31.91 9.65
C ILE A 155 -20.61 31.71 10.91
N VAL A 156 -20.28 32.44 11.97
CA VAL A 156 -21.06 32.45 13.21
C VAL A 156 -21.82 33.77 13.29
N HIS A 157 -23.14 33.66 13.30
CA HIS A 157 -24.03 34.77 13.62
C HIS A 157 -24.73 34.49 14.95
N ASN A 158 -24.33 35.19 16.01
CA ASN A 158 -24.92 35.06 17.33
C ASN A 158 -25.11 36.45 17.97
N GLY A 159 -26.34 36.96 17.93
CA GLY A 159 -26.67 38.31 18.40
C GLY A 159 -25.89 39.38 17.63
N ASP A 160 -25.26 40.29 18.36
CA ASP A 160 -24.43 41.36 17.78
C ASP A 160 -23.02 40.88 17.35
N THR A 161 -22.68 39.60 17.57
CA THR A 161 -21.38 39.05 17.20
C THR A 161 -21.47 38.34 15.85
N HIS A 162 -20.77 38.88 14.86
CA HIS A 162 -20.60 38.28 13.54
C HIS A 162 -19.13 37.89 13.37
N LYS A 163 -18.86 36.60 13.23
CA LYS A 163 -17.49 36.09 13.00
C LYS A 163 -17.45 35.29 11.70
N MET A 164 -16.38 35.48 10.92
CA MET A 164 -16.08 34.69 9.73
C MET A 164 -14.64 34.16 9.87
N ASP A 165 -14.48 32.84 9.98
CA ASP A 165 -13.18 32.17 10.03
C ASP A 165 -12.98 31.32 8.77
N PHE A 166 -11.91 31.55 8.03
CA PHE A 166 -11.57 30.74 6.86
C PHE A 166 -10.38 29.82 7.16
N SER A 167 -10.53 28.52 6.86
CA SER A 167 -9.44 27.54 6.92
C SER A 167 -9.34 26.83 5.58
N GLY A 168 -8.19 26.91 4.91
CA GLY A 168 -8.06 26.36 3.55
C GLY A 168 -6.65 25.97 3.14
N THR A 169 -6.56 25.23 2.05
CA THR A 169 -5.34 24.75 1.38
C THR A 169 -5.22 25.45 0.02
N ARG A 170 -4.01 25.88 -0.34
CA ARG A 170 -3.73 26.53 -1.64
C ARG A 170 -3.90 25.52 -2.78
N LEU A 171 -4.56 25.93 -3.86
CA LEU A 171 -4.73 25.15 -5.08
C LEU A 171 -3.59 25.48 -6.05
N ASN A 172 -2.80 24.48 -6.42
CA ASN A 172 -1.65 24.68 -7.30
C ASN A 172 -2.02 24.79 -8.79
N ASN A 173 -3.25 24.39 -9.19
CA ASN A 173 -3.75 24.42 -10.57
C ASN A 173 -5.25 24.82 -10.60
N ALA A 174 -5.57 26.07 -10.29
CA ALA A 174 -6.96 26.54 -10.16
C ALA A 174 -7.78 26.47 -11.47
N GLN A 175 -7.14 26.42 -12.63
CA GLN A 175 -7.79 26.40 -13.95
C GLN A 175 -8.31 25.01 -14.38
N ASP A 176 -7.82 23.92 -13.79
CA ASP A 176 -8.21 22.54 -14.15
C ASP A 176 -9.25 21.93 -13.20
N VAL A 177 -9.63 22.64 -12.14
CA VAL A 177 -10.61 22.15 -11.16
C VAL A 177 -12.02 22.57 -11.60
N SER A 178 -12.74 21.63 -12.22
CA SER A 178 -14.17 21.80 -12.48
C SER A 178 -14.92 21.99 -11.14
N GLN A 179 -15.75 23.04 -11.07
CA GLN A 179 -16.57 23.37 -9.90
C GLN A 179 -17.64 22.30 -9.60
N ASP A 180 -17.88 21.36 -10.51
CA ASP A 180 -18.85 20.26 -10.34
C ASP A 180 -18.28 19.07 -9.53
N LEU A 181 -16.97 19.02 -9.25
CA LEU A 181 -16.36 17.94 -8.47
C LEU A 181 -16.35 18.23 -6.95
N MET A 182 -17.47 18.72 -6.42
CA MET A 182 -17.66 18.88 -4.97
C MET A 182 -18.05 17.53 -4.34
N VAL A 183 -17.06 16.68 -4.03
CA VAL A 183 -17.28 15.44 -3.27
C VAL A 183 -16.49 15.46 -1.96
N ASP A 184 -17.20 15.26 -0.84
CA ASP A 184 -16.65 15.17 0.52
C ASP A 184 -15.45 14.20 0.58
N SER A 185 -14.31 14.64 1.12
CA SER A 185 -13.08 13.84 1.26
C SER A 185 -13.31 12.51 1.98
N ARG A 186 -14.29 12.42 2.90
CA ARG A 186 -14.68 11.15 3.54
C ARG A 186 -15.39 10.20 2.57
N VAL A 187 -16.13 10.75 1.62
CA VAL A 187 -16.76 10.01 0.53
C VAL A 187 -15.68 9.59 -0.46
N ILE A 188 -14.68 10.42 -0.77
CA ILE A 188 -13.53 10.03 -1.61
C ILE A 188 -12.73 8.89 -0.99
N GLY A 189 -12.46 8.91 0.32
CA GLY A 189 -11.77 7.80 1.00
C GLY A 189 -12.57 6.49 0.96
N LYS A 190 -13.89 6.56 1.14
CA LYS A 190 -14.79 5.40 1.00
C LYS A 190 -14.93 4.92 -0.45
N LEU A 191 -14.99 5.85 -1.41
CA LEU A 191 -15.01 5.56 -2.85
C LEU A 191 -13.68 4.96 -3.30
N ALA A 192 -12.54 5.41 -2.78
CA ALA A 192 -11.22 4.86 -3.11
C ALA A 192 -11.03 3.43 -2.58
N VAL A 193 -11.63 3.09 -1.44
CA VAL A 193 -11.71 1.71 -0.95
C VAL A 193 -12.70 0.88 -1.76
N ALA A 194 -13.85 1.45 -2.14
CA ALA A 194 -14.85 0.82 -3.01
C ALA A 194 -14.41 0.69 -4.48
N ALA A 195 -13.43 1.46 -4.93
CA ALA A 195 -12.91 1.46 -6.29
C ALA A 195 -11.69 0.56 -6.49
N LYS A 196 -11.22 -0.14 -5.44
CA LYS A 196 -10.22 -1.19 -5.64
C LYS A 196 -10.87 -2.32 -6.41
N PRO A 197 -10.30 -2.75 -7.55
CA PRO A 197 -10.88 -3.83 -8.31
C PRO A 197 -10.92 -5.09 -7.42
N PRO A 198 -12.00 -5.88 -7.49
CA PRO A 198 -12.05 -7.19 -6.85
C PRO A 198 -10.74 -7.92 -7.14
N THR A 199 -10.07 -8.46 -6.13
CA THR A 199 -8.76 -9.09 -6.32
C THR A 199 -8.78 -10.46 -5.67
N ALA A 200 -8.56 -11.49 -6.48
CA ALA A 200 -8.45 -12.84 -5.99
C ALA A 200 -7.06 -13.03 -5.37
N LYS A 201 -7.03 -13.31 -4.07
CA LYS A 201 -5.81 -13.60 -3.31
C LYS A 201 -5.60 -15.11 -3.30
N CYS A 202 -4.50 -15.56 -3.88
CA CYS A 202 -4.30 -16.97 -4.15
C CYS A 202 -3.00 -17.45 -3.51
N HIS A 203 -3.07 -18.54 -2.74
CA HIS A 203 -1.92 -19.16 -2.09
C HIS A 203 -1.67 -20.55 -2.67
N LEU A 204 -0.45 -20.82 -3.17
CA LEU A 204 -0.04 -22.15 -3.64
C LEU A 204 0.96 -22.77 -2.67
N SER A 205 0.65 -23.98 -2.21
CA SER A 205 1.58 -24.84 -1.47
C SER A 205 1.93 -26.07 -2.30
N LEU A 206 3.22 -26.39 -2.36
CA LEU A 206 3.76 -27.54 -3.09
C LEU A 206 4.23 -28.59 -2.07
N PHE A 207 3.77 -29.82 -2.23
CA PHE A 207 4.16 -30.95 -1.39
C PHE A 207 4.81 -32.02 -2.26
N ALA A 208 6.14 -32.06 -2.24
CA ALA A 208 6.90 -33.05 -2.99
C ALA A 208 7.17 -34.30 -2.12
N PRO A 209 7.11 -35.53 -2.66
CA PRO A 209 7.41 -36.75 -1.90
C PRO A 209 8.91 -36.89 -1.60
N GLN A 210 9.74 -36.33 -2.46
CA GLN A 210 11.19 -36.19 -2.31
C GLN A 210 11.59 -34.80 -2.79
N GLN A 211 12.72 -34.30 -2.29
CA GLN A 211 13.31 -33.04 -2.73
C GLN A 211 13.58 -33.09 -4.24
N GLN A 212 13.04 -32.13 -4.96
CA GLN A 212 13.21 -32.03 -6.42
C GLN A 212 13.10 -30.59 -6.91
N TYR A 213 13.64 -30.36 -8.10
CA TYR A 213 13.50 -29.09 -8.82
C TYR A 213 12.21 -29.12 -9.64
N CYS A 214 11.49 -28.00 -9.68
CA CYS A 214 10.33 -27.85 -10.55
C CYS A 214 10.21 -26.40 -11.03
N ASP A 215 9.73 -26.27 -12.26
CA ASP A 215 9.27 -25.01 -12.80
C ASP A 215 7.76 -24.95 -12.63
N LEU A 216 7.25 -23.84 -12.11
CA LEU A 216 5.82 -23.54 -12.08
C LEU A 216 5.56 -22.34 -12.98
N THR A 217 4.70 -22.50 -13.98
CA THR A 217 4.27 -21.44 -14.88
C THR A 217 2.80 -21.15 -14.62
N LEU A 218 2.48 -19.87 -14.44
CA LEU A 218 1.13 -19.39 -14.24
C LEU A 218 0.76 -18.44 -15.38
N SER A 219 -0.42 -18.62 -15.96
CA SER A 219 -0.98 -17.72 -16.95
C SER A 219 -2.43 -17.39 -16.64
N CYS A 220 -2.77 -16.11 -16.71
CA CYS A 220 -4.15 -15.62 -16.63
C CYS A 220 -4.74 -15.47 -18.04
N SER A 221 -6.04 -15.76 -18.17
CA SER A 221 -6.81 -15.48 -19.39
C SER A 221 -6.91 -13.97 -19.66
N SER A 222 -7.30 -13.57 -20.87
CA SER A 222 -7.39 -12.15 -21.28
C SER A 222 -8.31 -11.28 -20.42
N TYR A 223 -9.24 -11.90 -19.69
CA TYR A 223 -10.20 -11.20 -18.82
C TYR A 223 -9.69 -11.06 -17.38
N TRP A 224 -8.46 -11.50 -17.10
CA TRP A 224 -7.84 -11.46 -15.80
C TRP A 224 -6.44 -10.90 -15.92
N LYS A 225 -6.12 -9.93 -15.06
CA LYS A 225 -4.79 -9.36 -14.95
C LYS A 225 -4.04 -9.99 -13.79
N LEU A 226 -2.79 -10.35 -14.03
CA LEU A 226 -1.90 -10.76 -12.95
C LEU A 226 -1.49 -9.55 -12.11
N GLY A 227 -1.69 -9.63 -10.80
CA GLY A 227 -1.27 -8.63 -9.83
C GLY A 227 0.08 -8.96 -9.22
N THR A 228 0.21 -8.76 -7.92
CA THR A 228 1.45 -9.02 -7.18
C THR A 228 1.71 -10.52 -7.03
N THR A 229 2.98 -10.92 -7.11
CA THR A 229 3.45 -12.27 -6.79
C THR A 229 4.44 -12.25 -5.65
N TRP A 230 4.42 -13.28 -4.79
CA TRP A 230 5.41 -13.47 -3.74
C TRP A 230 5.71 -14.97 -3.49
N PRO A 231 6.97 -15.41 -3.47
CA PRO A 231 8.17 -14.69 -3.91
C PRO A 231 8.01 -14.12 -5.33
N PRO A 232 8.77 -13.07 -5.69
CA PRO A 232 8.62 -12.42 -6.99
C PRO A 232 8.81 -13.43 -8.13
N ALA A 233 7.84 -13.49 -9.03
CA ALA A 233 7.90 -14.40 -10.17
C ALA A 233 8.62 -13.75 -11.36
N GLU A 234 9.30 -14.56 -12.17
CA GLU A 234 9.92 -14.13 -13.42
C GLU A 234 8.82 -13.87 -14.48
N PRO A 235 8.73 -12.68 -15.09
CA PRO A 235 7.78 -12.43 -16.16
C PRO A 235 8.22 -13.14 -17.45
N VAL A 236 7.32 -13.95 -18.02
CA VAL A 236 7.58 -14.68 -19.27
C VAL A 236 6.89 -14.00 -20.46
N ASP A 237 5.65 -13.54 -20.25
CA ASP A 237 4.83 -12.85 -21.25
C ASP A 237 3.77 -11.98 -20.52
N ASP A 238 2.94 -11.24 -21.27
CA ASP A 238 1.81 -10.53 -20.70
C ASP A 238 0.88 -11.52 -19.98
N ASN A 239 0.52 -11.21 -18.73
CA ASN A 239 -0.25 -12.08 -17.85
C ASN A 239 0.32 -13.50 -17.64
N LYS A 240 1.63 -13.70 -17.85
CA LYS A 240 2.29 -14.99 -17.67
C LYS A 240 3.60 -14.86 -16.90
N VAL A 241 3.73 -15.65 -15.84
CA VAL A 241 4.91 -15.67 -14.98
C VAL A 241 5.40 -17.08 -14.71
N LYS A 242 6.65 -17.18 -14.25
CA LYS A 242 7.31 -18.43 -13.91
C LYS A 242 8.03 -18.32 -12.58
N TRP A 243 8.07 -19.43 -11.84
CA TRP A 243 8.98 -19.64 -10.73
C TRP A 243 9.87 -20.85 -11.00
N PHE A 244 11.15 -20.73 -10.71
CA PHE A 244 12.06 -21.86 -10.60
C PHE A 244 12.31 -22.18 -9.12
N LEU A 245 11.93 -23.40 -8.72
CA LEU A 245 11.79 -23.75 -7.32
C LEU A 245 12.48 -25.08 -6.99
N ARG A 246 12.90 -25.21 -5.73
CA ARG A 246 13.18 -26.51 -5.12
C ARG A 246 12.09 -26.82 -4.11
N ALA A 247 11.28 -27.84 -4.39
CA ALA A 247 10.23 -28.30 -3.50
C ALA A 247 10.77 -29.40 -2.58
N HIS A 248 10.43 -29.33 -1.30
CA HIS A 248 10.90 -30.27 -0.27
C HIS A 248 9.75 -31.12 0.30
N PRO A 249 10.07 -32.33 0.80
CA PRO A 249 9.16 -33.07 1.68
C PRO A 249 8.80 -32.20 2.88
N GLY A 250 7.49 -32.09 3.18
CA GLY A 250 6.98 -31.26 4.26
C GLY A 250 6.47 -29.87 3.85
N GLY A 251 6.60 -29.50 2.58
CA GLY A 251 5.95 -28.30 2.02
C GLY A 251 6.79 -27.01 2.03
N ALA A 252 8.07 -27.12 2.36
CA ALA A 252 9.01 -26.01 2.17
C ALA A 252 9.38 -25.88 0.68
N ILE A 253 9.51 -24.64 0.23
CA ILE A 253 9.83 -24.27 -1.15
C ILE A 253 10.97 -23.27 -1.08
N GLU A 254 12.06 -23.57 -1.79
CA GLU A 254 13.14 -22.61 -1.98
C GLU A 254 12.97 -21.93 -3.34
N HIS A 255 12.88 -20.61 -3.32
CA HIS A 255 12.86 -19.78 -4.51
C HIS A 255 14.27 -19.27 -4.78
N PHE A 256 14.85 -19.67 -5.91
CA PHE A 256 16.28 -19.44 -6.18
C PHE A 256 16.62 -17.98 -6.41
N GLU A 257 15.79 -17.24 -7.15
CA GLU A 257 16.12 -15.86 -7.52
C GLU A 257 16.16 -14.92 -6.31
N SER A 258 15.26 -15.11 -5.35
CA SER A 258 15.23 -14.32 -4.11
C SER A 258 15.97 -14.99 -2.94
N GLU A 259 16.51 -16.20 -3.13
CA GLU A 259 17.12 -17.05 -2.09
C GLU A 259 16.23 -17.23 -0.84
N MET A 260 14.91 -17.20 -1.02
CA MET A 260 13.96 -17.28 0.08
C MET A 260 13.43 -18.70 0.24
N VAL A 261 13.19 -19.11 1.49
CA VAL A 261 12.49 -20.35 1.83
C VAL A 261 11.10 -20.00 2.34
N VAL A 262 10.07 -20.45 1.64
CA VAL A 262 8.66 -20.18 1.95
C VAL A 262 7.86 -21.47 2.03
N THR A 263 6.72 -21.44 2.72
CA THR A 263 5.77 -22.57 2.82
C THR A 263 4.62 -22.49 1.81
N SER A 264 4.48 -21.32 1.17
CA SER A 264 3.51 -21.07 0.11
C SER A 264 3.97 -19.91 -0.76
N MET A 265 3.65 -19.97 -2.04
CA MET A 265 3.67 -18.82 -2.94
C MET A 265 2.33 -18.10 -2.89
N TYR A 266 2.33 -16.85 -3.29
CA TYR A 266 1.20 -15.95 -3.35
C TYR A 266 1.13 -15.32 -4.74
N TYR A 267 -0.07 -15.20 -5.27
CA TYR A 267 -0.32 -14.37 -6.44
C TYR A 267 -1.70 -13.71 -6.35
N GLU A 268 -1.84 -12.59 -7.04
CA GLU A 268 -3.09 -11.88 -7.21
C GLU A 268 -3.61 -12.07 -8.62
N ALA A 269 -4.89 -12.38 -8.77
CA ALA A 269 -5.59 -12.35 -10.04
C ALA A 269 -6.74 -11.34 -9.98
N ILE A 270 -6.71 -10.36 -10.87
CA ILE A 270 -7.64 -9.23 -10.88
C ILE A 270 -8.54 -9.40 -12.11
N PRO A 271 -9.83 -9.77 -11.97
CA PRO A 271 -10.75 -9.81 -13.09
C PRO A 271 -10.98 -8.41 -13.64
N ASP A 272 -11.30 -8.33 -14.94
CA ASP A 272 -11.74 -7.10 -15.57
C ASP A 272 -13.03 -6.59 -14.90
N ALA A 273 -12.98 -5.37 -14.35
CA ALA A 273 -14.08 -4.75 -13.62
C ALA A 273 -15.34 -4.60 -14.48
N ALA A 274 -15.22 -4.49 -15.80
CA ALA A 274 -16.37 -4.42 -16.71
C ALA A 274 -17.16 -5.73 -16.80
N MET A 275 -16.59 -6.85 -16.35
CA MET A 275 -17.14 -8.21 -16.52
C MET A 275 -17.62 -8.84 -15.20
N VAL A 276 -17.58 -8.09 -14.10
CA VAL A 276 -17.92 -8.60 -12.76
C VAL A 276 -19.25 -8.01 -12.29
N ASP A 277 -20.33 -8.79 -12.40
CA ASP A 277 -21.59 -8.51 -11.67
C ASP A 277 -21.65 -9.37 -10.39
N PRO A 278 -21.42 -8.80 -9.20
CA PRO A 278 -21.41 -9.54 -7.94
C PRO A 278 -22.66 -10.42 -7.72
N ALA A 279 -23.83 -9.95 -8.14
CA ALA A 279 -25.10 -10.64 -7.94
C ALA A 279 -25.25 -11.88 -8.85
N GLU A 280 -24.60 -11.90 -10.01
CA GLU A 280 -24.59 -13.07 -10.90
C GLU A 280 -23.53 -14.10 -10.49
N PHE A 281 -22.36 -13.63 -10.03
CA PHE A 281 -21.28 -14.51 -9.60
C PHE A 281 -21.67 -15.29 -8.36
N VAL A 282 -22.31 -14.65 -7.37
CA VAL A 282 -22.81 -15.31 -6.16
C VAL A 282 -24.31 -15.07 -6.02
N ALA A 283 -25.09 -16.06 -6.47
CA ALA A 283 -26.54 -16.05 -6.55
C ALA A 283 -27.15 -17.26 -5.81
N PRO A 284 -28.44 -17.23 -5.42
CA PRO A 284 -29.10 -18.35 -4.75
C PRO A 284 -29.09 -19.67 -5.54
N ARG A 285 -28.98 -19.59 -6.87
CA ARG A 285 -28.93 -20.76 -7.78
C ARG A 285 -27.57 -21.47 -7.77
N ASN A 286 -26.51 -20.82 -7.29
CA ASN A 286 -25.13 -21.30 -7.40
C ASN A 286 -24.30 -21.14 -6.12
N GLY A 287 -24.90 -20.64 -5.04
CA GLY A 287 -24.26 -20.35 -3.78
C GLY A 287 -25.26 -20.30 -2.63
N PHE A 288 -24.76 -20.06 -1.43
CA PHE A 288 -25.53 -20.06 -0.20
C PHE A 288 -25.26 -18.79 0.59
N ALA A 289 -26.21 -18.36 1.42
CA ALA A 289 -26.04 -17.21 2.30
C ALA A 289 -26.35 -17.56 3.75
N MET A 290 -25.58 -16.99 4.67
CA MET A 290 -25.83 -17.10 6.11
C MET A 290 -25.26 -15.91 6.86
N SER A 291 -25.60 -15.79 8.15
CA SER A 291 -25.02 -14.74 8.99
C SER A 291 -23.51 -14.95 9.11
N THR A 292 -22.73 -13.87 9.25
CA THR A 292 -21.27 -13.97 9.41
C THR A 292 -20.88 -14.82 10.62
N ARG A 293 -21.70 -14.81 11.68
CA ARG A 293 -21.51 -15.63 12.88
C ARG A 293 -21.56 -17.12 12.58
N ASP A 294 -22.47 -17.54 11.70
CA ASP A 294 -22.67 -18.95 11.37
C ASP A 294 -21.76 -19.38 10.19
N PHE A 295 -21.40 -18.42 9.32
CA PHE A 295 -20.49 -18.62 8.19
C PHE A 295 -19.10 -19.09 8.61
N ILE A 296 -18.45 -18.44 9.58
CA ILE A 296 -17.07 -18.79 9.95
C ILE A 296 -16.95 -20.24 10.49
N PRO A 297 -17.79 -20.70 11.44
CA PRO A 297 -17.79 -22.09 11.87
C PRO A 297 -18.17 -23.07 10.74
N HIS A 298 -19.09 -22.68 9.86
CA HIS A 298 -19.45 -23.50 8.69
C HIS A 298 -18.27 -23.67 7.74
N LEU A 299 -17.61 -22.57 7.35
CA LEU A 299 -16.43 -22.58 6.48
C LEU A 299 -15.30 -23.45 7.07
N MET A 300 -15.04 -23.36 8.37
CA MET A 300 -14.04 -24.21 9.05
C MET A 300 -14.35 -25.71 8.91
N ARG A 301 -15.63 -26.10 8.97
CA ARG A 301 -16.08 -27.48 8.74
C ARG A 301 -15.96 -27.87 7.27
N CYS A 302 -16.32 -27.00 6.33
CA CYS A 302 -16.18 -27.27 4.91
C CYS A 302 -14.71 -27.50 4.53
N LEU A 303 -13.81 -26.62 4.96
CA LEU A 303 -12.38 -26.79 4.69
C LEU A 303 -11.81 -28.06 5.36
N ASP A 304 -12.35 -28.50 6.50
CA ASP A 304 -11.99 -29.78 7.13
C ASP A 304 -12.36 -30.97 6.24
N GLN A 305 -13.60 -30.95 5.74
CA GLN A 305 -14.11 -31.97 4.84
C GLN A 305 -13.28 -32.04 3.56
N LEU A 306 -12.82 -30.89 3.05
CA LEU A 306 -11.92 -30.78 1.91
C LEU A 306 -10.46 -31.18 2.21
N GLY A 307 -10.19 -31.60 3.45
CA GLY A 307 -8.94 -32.25 3.82
C GLY A 307 -7.81 -31.31 4.17
N LEU A 308 -8.09 -30.03 4.42
CA LEU A 308 -7.05 -29.07 4.81
C LEU A 308 -6.59 -29.34 6.25
N SER A 309 -5.28 -29.17 6.47
CA SER A 309 -4.71 -29.26 7.81
C SER A 309 -5.31 -28.20 8.73
N VAL A 310 -5.26 -28.44 10.05
CA VAL A 310 -5.71 -27.46 11.04
C VAL A 310 -4.99 -26.12 10.83
N PHE A 311 -3.68 -26.17 10.59
CA PHE A 311 -2.87 -24.99 10.30
C PHE A 311 -3.38 -24.22 9.08
N ALA A 312 -3.60 -24.89 7.94
CA ALA A 312 -4.05 -24.23 6.72
C ALA A 312 -5.41 -23.56 6.89
N ARG A 313 -6.34 -24.21 7.59
CA ARG A 313 -7.69 -23.67 7.84
C ARG A 313 -7.66 -22.46 8.77
N THR A 314 -6.92 -22.55 9.88
CA THR A 314 -6.78 -21.45 10.83
C THR A 314 -6.11 -20.25 10.18
N THR A 315 -5.04 -20.46 9.40
CA THR A 315 -4.36 -19.39 8.67
C THR A 315 -5.30 -18.75 7.64
N PHE A 316 -6.04 -19.55 6.87
CA PHE A 316 -7.00 -19.03 5.88
C PHE A 316 -8.08 -18.17 6.53
N VAL A 317 -8.68 -18.62 7.62
CA VAL A 317 -9.72 -17.84 8.32
C VAL A 317 -9.12 -16.58 8.95
N ASN A 318 -7.99 -16.66 9.64
CA ASN A 318 -7.39 -15.50 10.30
C ASN A 318 -7.00 -14.41 9.30
N ASN A 319 -6.44 -14.78 8.15
CA ASN A 319 -6.02 -13.83 7.12
C ASN A 319 -7.19 -13.10 6.45
N ASN A 320 -8.38 -13.70 6.47
CA ASN A 320 -9.58 -13.16 5.80
C ASN A 320 -10.68 -12.73 6.78
N LEU A 321 -10.45 -12.86 8.09
CA LEU A 321 -11.46 -12.57 9.11
C LEU A 321 -11.96 -11.14 9.03
N ALA A 322 -11.06 -10.17 8.82
CA ALA A 322 -11.42 -8.77 8.67
C ALA A 322 -12.42 -8.55 7.51
N SER A 323 -12.16 -9.13 6.35
CA SER A 323 -13.06 -9.06 5.18
C SER A 323 -14.40 -9.74 5.45
N PHE A 324 -14.42 -10.90 6.13
CA PHE A 324 -15.68 -11.54 6.49
C PHE A 324 -16.50 -10.69 7.46
N THR A 325 -15.86 -10.12 8.49
CA THR A 325 -16.54 -9.30 9.51
C THR A 325 -16.96 -7.91 9.02
N ALA A 326 -16.51 -7.50 7.84
CA ALA A 326 -17.00 -6.28 7.19
C ALA A 326 -18.48 -6.40 6.78
N HIS A 327 -18.99 -7.64 6.65
CA HIS A 327 -20.36 -7.93 6.26
C HIS A 327 -21.14 -8.53 7.42
N ARG A 328 -22.42 -8.20 7.52
CA ARG A 328 -23.34 -8.80 8.50
C ARG A 328 -23.78 -10.21 8.09
N ASN A 329 -24.07 -10.37 6.80
CA ASN A 329 -24.45 -11.62 6.16
C ASN A 329 -23.56 -11.83 4.94
N ILE A 330 -23.17 -13.08 4.69
CA ILE A 330 -22.26 -13.45 3.62
C ILE A 330 -22.98 -14.43 2.70
N ALA A 331 -23.02 -14.12 1.40
CA ALA A 331 -23.26 -15.11 0.37
C ALA A 331 -21.93 -15.60 -0.19
N TYR A 332 -21.83 -16.90 -0.45
CA TYR A 332 -20.59 -17.50 -0.96
C TYR A 332 -20.84 -18.74 -1.81
N ARG A 333 -19.80 -19.16 -2.52
CA ARG A 333 -19.70 -20.44 -3.24
C ARG A 333 -18.25 -20.86 -3.41
N PHE A 334 -18.04 -22.16 -3.61
CA PHE A 334 -16.79 -22.66 -4.16
C PHE A 334 -16.88 -22.78 -5.69
N LEU A 335 -15.79 -22.48 -6.38
CA LEU A 335 -15.66 -22.77 -7.81
C LEU A 335 -15.12 -24.17 -8.05
N SER A 336 -15.58 -24.82 -9.11
CA SER A 336 -14.98 -26.06 -9.60
C SER A 336 -13.62 -25.78 -10.25
N PRO A 337 -12.64 -26.71 -10.15
CA PRO A 337 -11.33 -26.56 -10.78
C PRO A 337 -11.39 -26.22 -12.27
N SER A 338 -12.33 -26.82 -13.00
CA SER A 338 -12.62 -26.51 -14.42
C SER A 338 -12.91 -25.03 -14.69
N LYS A 339 -13.68 -24.37 -13.82
CA LYS A 339 -13.99 -22.93 -13.94
C LYS A 339 -12.79 -22.06 -13.58
N ILE A 340 -12.01 -22.49 -12.60
CA ILE A 340 -10.79 -21.77 -12.18
C ILE A 340 -9.74 -21.84 -13.30
N ALA A 341 -9.54 -23.01 -13.91
CA ALA A 341 -8.59 -23.23 -15.00
C ALA A 341 -8.88 -22.38 -16.26
N ALA A 342 -10.15 -22.04 -16.50
CA ALA A 342 -10.52 -21.11 -17.57
C ALA A 342 -10.07 -19.66 -17.31
N ALA A 343 -9.85 -19.30 -16.03
CA ALA A 343 -9.40 -17.98 -15.62
C ALA A 343 -7.89 -17.92 -15.39
N VAL A 344 -7.35 -18.88 -14.63
CA VAL A 344 -5.95 -19.01 -14.27
C VAL A 344 -5.49 -20.44 -14.48
N ASP A 345 -4.58 -20.61 -15.43
CA ASP A 345 -3.92 -21.88 -15.73
C ASP A 345 -2.57 -21.97 -15.00
N ILE A 346 -2.31 -23.13 -14.41
CA ILE A 346 -1.09 -23.40 -13.65
C ILE A 346 -0.51 -24.71 -14.18
N THR A 347 0.72 -24.63 -14.67
CA THR A 347 1.45 -25.78 -15.20
C THR A 347 2.73 -25.97 -14.40
N VAL A 348 3.04 -27.23 -14.10
CA VAL A 348 4.25 -27.63 -13.36
C VAL A 348 4.97 -28.72 -14.13
N THR A 349 6.30 -28.65 -14.17
CA THR A 349 7.10 -29.63 -14.91
C THR A 349 7.08 -31.04 -14.31
N ALA A 350 6.82 -31.16 -13.01
CA ALA A 350 6.62 -32.43 -12.33
C ALA A 350 5.17 -32.92 -12.49
N GLU A 351 5.00 -34.23 -12.68
CA GLU A 351 3.68 -34.86 -12.61
C GLU A 351 3.09 -34.69 -11.21
N CYS A 352 1.93 -34.04 -11.11
CA CYS A 352 1.37 -33.65 -9.84
C CYS A 352 -0.15 -33.75 -9.80
N VAL A 353 -0.67 -33.80 -8.57
CA VAL A 353 -2.10 -33.79 -8.27
C VAL A 353 -2.48 -32.40 -7.77
N PHE A 354 -3.38 -31.74 -8.50
CA PHE A 354 -3.92 -30.45 -8.09
C PHE A 354 -5.14 -30.61 -7.18
N ASN A 355 -5.18 -29.80 -6.13
CA ASN A 355 -6.37 -29.54 -5.34
C ASN A 355 -6.55 -28.02 -5.26
N ARG A 356 -7.53 -27.48 -5.98
CA ARG A 356 -7.74 -26.04 -6.12
C ARG A 356 -9.04 -25.66 -5.42
N LEU A 357 -8.91 -24.89 -4.35
CA LEU A 357 -10.04 -24.36 -3.59
C LEU A 357 -10.16 -22.88 -3.86
N PHE A 358 -11.26 -22.46 -4.47
CA PHE A 358 -11.51 -21.06 -4.75
C PHE A 358 -12.84 -20.64 -4.16
N LEU A 359 -12.77 -19.85 -3.09
CA LEU A 359 -13.93 -19.29 -2.40
C LEU A 359 -14.27 -17.93 -3.02
N MET A 360 -15.47 -17.80 -3.56
CA MET A 360 -16.04 -16.49 -3.90
C MET A 360 -17.08 -16.12 -2.85
N PHE A 361 -17.06 -14.87 -2.38
CA PHE A 361 -18.06 -14.39 -1.44
C PHE A 361 -18.38 -12.91 -1.65
N ARG A 362 -19.51 -12.47 -1.10
CA ARG A 362 -19.94 -11.07 -1.05
C ARG A 362 -20.82 -10.80 0.17
N GLY A 363 -20.93 -9.55 0.55
CA GLY A 363 -21.93 -9.10 1.52
C GLY A 363 -23.35 -9.14 0.93
N VAL A 364 -24.34 -9.50 1.74
CA VAL A 364 -25.77 -9.39 1.40
C VAL A 364 -26.52 -8.63 2.50
N SER A 365 -27.56 -7.89 2.12
CA SER A 365 -28.46 -7.25 3.07
C SER A 365 -29.38 -8.28 3.76
N ASP A 366 -30.00 -7.89 4.87
CA ASP A 366 -31.01 -8.75 5.54
C ASP A 366 -32.18 -9.07 4.60
N ASP A 367 -32.63 -8.08 3.82
CA ASP A 367 -33.73 -8.25 2.86
C ASP A 367 -33.36 -9.24 1.76
N GLU A 368 -32.15 -9.13 1.20
CA GLU A 368 -31.67 -10.05 0.17
C GLU A 368 -31.53 -11.48 0.73
N MET A 369 -31.02 -11.62 1.96
CA MET A 369 -30.92 -12.92 2.62
C MET A 369 -32.30 -13.56 2.80
N MET A 370 -33.30 -12.79 3.24
CA MET A 370 -34.66 -13.28 3.51
C MET A 370 -35.47 -13.56 2.25
N ILE A 371 -35.30 -12.77 1.19
CA ILE A 371 -36.10 -12.87 -0.04
C ILE A 371 -35.40 -13.77 -1.05
N ASN A 372 -34.14 -13.49 -1.38
CA ASN A 372 -33.44 -14.13 -2.49
C ASN A 372 -32.82 -15.47 -2.05
N PHE A 373 -32.30 -15.57 -0.83
CA PHE A 373 -31.63 -16.78 -0.32
C PHE A 373 -32.48 -17.64 0.63
N ALA A 374 -33.81 -17.43 0.65
CA ALA A 374 -34.73 -18.15 1.55
C ALA A 374 -34.60 -19.69 1.53
N GLY A 375 -34.25 -20.27 0.37
CA GLY A 375 -34.04 -21.71 0.17
C GLY A 375 -32.58 -22.10 -0.10
N ALA A 376 -31.63 -21.21 0.18
CA ALA A 376 -30.19 -21.41 -0.02
C ALA A 376 -29.43 -20.90 1.21
N GLY A 377 -29.93 -21.27 2.39
CA GLY A 377 -29.41 -20.85 3.69
C GLY A 377 -28.39 -21.82 4.27
N GLU A 378 -28.12 -21.66 5.57
CA GLU A 378 -27.21 -22.54 6.32
C GLU A 378 -27.64 -24.01 6.28
N LYS A 379 -28.94 -24.27 6.37
CA LYS A 379 -29.49 -25.63 6.39
C LYS A 379 -29.16 -26.36 5.09
N GLU A 380 -29.38 -25.71 3.95
CA GLU A 380 -29.11 -26.29 2.64
C GLU A 380 -27.60 -26.43 2.41
N ALA A 381 -26.81 -25.43 2.79
CA ALA A 381 -25.35 -25.47 2.70
C ALA A 381 -24.74 -26.67 3.47
N ASN A 382 -25.30 -27.02 4.63
CA ASN A 382 -24.84 -28.15 5.44
C ASN A 382 -25.13 -29.53 4.80
N THR A 383 -26.01 -29.60 3.78
CA THR A 383 -26.31 -30.85 3.05
C THR A 383 -25.45 -31.06 1.82
N VAL A 384 -24.69 -30.04 1.40
CA VAL A 384 -23.88 -30.09 0.18
C VAL A 384 -22.63 -30.95 0.37
N ASN A 385 -22.36 -31.80 -0.62
CA ASN A 385 -21.09 -32.50 -0.70
C ASN A 385 -20.02 -31.61 -1.36
N TRP A 386 -19.32 -30.81 -0.54
CA TRP A 386 -18.30 -29.88 -1.04
C TRP A 386 -17.15 -30.56 -1.78
N ARG A 387 -16.86 -31.83 -1.49
CA ARG A 387 -15.82 -32.61 -2.21
C ARG A 387 -16.15 -32.76 -3.68
N GLU A 388 -17.42 -32.98 -4.02
CA GLU A 388 -17.86 -33.11 -5.40
C GLU A 388 -17.75 -31.76 -6.13
N VAL A 389 -18.13 -30.67 -5.46
CA VAL A 389 -18.08 -29.31 -6.03
C VAL A 389 -16.66 -28.92 -6.44
N VAL A 390 -15.65 -29.25 -5.61
CA VAL A 390 -14.25 -28.91 -5.87
C VAL A 390 -13.47 -30.04 -6.54
N GLU A 391 -14.15 -31.09 -7.00
CA GLU A 391 -13.55 -32.26 -7.65
C GLU A 391 -12.41 -32.89 -6.81
N TRP A 392 -12.62 -32.97 -5.50
CA TRP A 392 -11.64 -33.48 -4.55
C TRP A 392 -11.37 -34.97 -4.79
N ASN A 393 -10.09 -35.35 -4.72
CA ASN A 393 -9.61 -36.73 -4.89
C ASN A 393 -8.75 -37.16 -3.68
N GLU A 394 -8.83 -38.44 -3.29
CA GLU A 394 -7.99 -39.06 -2.25
C GLU A 394 -6.48 -38.89 -2.53
N ASN A 395 -6.08 -38.88 -3.81
CA ASN A 395 -4.68 -38.61 -4.21
C ASN A 395 -4.16 -37.24 -3.72
N SER A 396 -5.05 -36.29 -3.40
CA SER A 396 -4.67 -34.99 -2.81
C SER A 396 -4.11 -35.11 -1.39
N LYS A 397 -4.22 -36.27 -0.74
CA LYS A 397 -3.63 -36.57 0.58
C LYS A 397 -2.49 -37.56 0.53
N ASP A 398 -2.24 -38.18 -0.62
CA ASP A 398 -1.18 -39.18 -0.75
C ASP A 398 0.21 -38.52 -0.68
N ALA A 399 0.92 -38.74 0.42
CA ALA A 399 2.25 -38.19 0.63
C ALA A 399 3.33 -38.75 -0.32
N THR A 400 3.02 -39.82 -1.07
CA THR A 400 3.92 -40.41 -2.07
C THR A 400 3.86 -39.70 -3.43
N LEU A 401 2.83 -38.86 -3.64
CA LEU A 401 2.65 -38.10 -4.87
C LEU A 401 3.14 -36.65 -4.71
N PHE A 402 3.53 -36.01 -5.81
CA PHE A 402 3.68 -34.56 -5.84
C PHE A 402 2.30 -33.94 -5.83
N ARG A 403 2.00 -33.09 -4.84
CA ARG A 403 0.69 -32.48 -4.68
C ARG A 403 0.79 -30.97 -4.63
N ILE A 404 -0.18 -30.30 -5.24
CA ILE A 404 -0.29 -28.84 -5.24
C ILE A 404 -1.63 -28.49 -4.65
N LEU A 405 -1.59 -27.69 -3.59
CA LEU A 405 -2.78 -27.14 -2.95
C LEU A 405 -2.83 -25.65 -3.26
N GLU A 406 -3.86 -25.24 -3.97
CA GLU A 406 -4.19 -23.84 -4.15
C GLU A 406 -5.38 -23.48 -3.25
N ILE A 407 -5.24 -22.43 -2.46
CA ILE A 407 -6.34 -21.84 -1.69
C ILE A 407 -6.46 -20.38 -2.09
N SER A 408 -7.58 -20.06 -2.72
CA SER A 408 -7.86 -18.76 -3.30
C SER A 408 -9.17 -18.20 -2.77
N ILE A 409 -9.21 -16.88 -2.63
CA ILE A 409 -10.39 -16.17 -2.17
C ILE A 409 -10.59 -14.90 -2.98
N LEU A 410 -11.84 -14.65 -3.37
CA LEU A 410 -12.27 -13.44 -4.05
C LEU A 410 -13.52 -12.89 -3.36
N GLU A 411 -13.39 -11.68 -2.83
CA GLU A 411 -14.53 -10.86 -2.42
C GLU A 411 -15.04 -10.12 -3.65
N VAL A 412 -16.32 -10.31 -3.98
CA VAL A 412 -16.99 -9.62 -5.09
C VAL A 412 -17.82 -8.50 -4.49
N THR A 413 -17.46 -7.25 -4.77
CA THR A 413 -18.07 -6.05 -4.17
C THR A 413 -18.97 -5.32 -5.13
#